data_AF-A0A9D1G693-F1
#
_entry.id   AF-A0A9D1G693-F1
#
_cell.length_a   1.000
_cell.length_b   1.000
_cell.length_c   1.000
_cell.angle_alpha   90.00
_cell.angle_beta   90.00
_cell.angle_gamma   90.00
#
_symmetry.space_group_name_H-M   'P 1'
#
loop_
_entity.id
_entity.type
_entity.pdbx_description
1 polymer ?
#
loop_
_entity_poly.entity_id
_entity_poly.type
_entity_poly.pdbx_seq_one_letter_code
_entity_poly.pdbx_strand_id
1 'polypeptide(L)'
;MKRIFFALLALLMLILSACGSTVDSTPTAAAGTPASVTDPPSAAPTATPEPDYSAFVAELANFCVVNMFTCYYDNAVVTRFDFDSDGVQDWLVYKQADDPHGAWLMLDGAVPAESPAVLYDVSAAGDIRILYSETLGSAVVNKFYGSVGNSVDYYFTFDGVPGTRLAYYSSVWEHDDVFTVVRQIDGADDCSEEEWNAYIDSLALTEPGGSVPASDWQSMSLDLPAEALDSVAERLSLLPIVYEQYSADIDGDGVDDHFFILSTGAYGVNNLGEQYYMSGDTLSKYDSYAVGSWGNCYLLLRSNGGSPTAGVVESCDDYVSQFREAAFSSGEALSGIESDGDYQLDLYKNLITQTDGGWLAYAELMRPATVSDEALRQGLGDEYDVSDNGSYQSIYAGEAGYIYYRGTDSEPWRVSAMSDVVLTEVAAAGLVFIPDTATYEDFMSSMMFGVVREVNSLPELFEPPLEYITYDTIDVIVTVSGGEISHVLYPYSP
;
A
#
# COMPACT_ATOMS: atom_id res chain seq x y z
N MET A 1 40.22 -13.16 -21.10
CA MET A 1 40.26 -11.67 -21.13
C MET A 1 39.31 -11.04 -20.11
N LYS A 2 39.36 -11.45 -18.83
CA LYS A 2 38.58 -10.83 -17.72
C LYS A 2 39.42 -10.59 -16.44
N ARG A 3 40.74 -10.73 -16.51
CA ARG A 3 41.67 -10.52 -15.37
C ARG A 3 42.67 -9.38 -15.55
N ILE A 4 42.56 -8.62 -16.65
CA ILE A 4 43.35 -7.41 -16.91
C ILE A 4 42.54 -6.13 -16.62
N PHE A 5 41.21 -6.24 -16.50
CA PHE A 5 40.33 -5.10 -16.20
C PHE A 5 40.31 -4.69 -14.72
N PHE A 6 40.50 -5.64 -13.79
CA PHE A 6 40.50 -5.37 -12.34
C PHE A 6 41.79 -4.74 -11.80
N ALA A 7 42.91 -4.82 -12.54
CA ALA A 7 44.18 -4.21 -12.13
C ALA A 7 44.33 -2.73 -12.54
N LEU A 8 43.50 -2.26 -13.48
CA LEU A 8 43.53 -0.87 -13.98
C LEU A 8 42.56 0.06 -13.22
N LEU A 9 41.54 -0.48 -12.55
CA LEU A 9 40.61 0.30 -11.72
C LEU A 9 41.22 0.64 -10.35
N ALA A 10 42.04 -0.24 -9.79
CA ALA A 10 42.75 -0.01 -8.51
C ALA A 10 43.91 1.00 -8.63
N LEU A 11 44.42 1.25 -9.84
CA LEU A 11 45.48 2.23 -10.10
C LEU A 11 44.92 3.66 -10.32
N LEU A 12 43.60 3.80 -10.56
CA LEU A 12 42.97 5.09 -10.81
C LEU A 12 42.45 5.79 -9.54
N MET A 13 42.21 5.05 -8.45
CA MET A 13 41.77 5.63 -7.17
C MET A 13 42.91 6.05 -6.22
N LEU A 14 44.17 5.86 -6.62
CA LEU A 14 45.35 6.16 -5.78
C LEU A 14 46.08 7.46 -6.16
N ILE A 15 45.53 8.30 -7.06
CA ILE A 15 46.23 9.48 -7.61
C ILE A 15 45.57 10.84 -7.31
N LEU A 16 44.43 10.93 -6.60
CA LEU A 16 43.80 12.25 -6.32
C LEU A 16 43.54 12.57 -4.84
N SER A 17 44.43 12.12 -3.97
CA SER A 17 44.63 12.69 -2.62
C SER A 17 46.10 13.01 -2.40
N ALA A 18 46.55 14.21 -2.80
CA ALA A 18 47.68 14.93 -2.17
C ALA A 18 47.96 16.28 -2.85
N CYS A 19 47.62 17.38 -2.17
CA CYS A 19 48.30 18.68 -2.18
C CYS A 19 47.68 19.46 -1.01
N GLY A 20 48.23 19.39 0.21
CA GLY A 20 49.30 20.26 0.71
C GLY A 20 48.65 21.33 1.61
N SER A 21 49.03 21.53 2.87
CA SER A 21 50.38 21.70 3.38
C SER A 21 50.42 21.58 4.91
N THR A 22 51.53 21.04 5.40
CA THR A 22 51.98 21.04 6.80
C THR A 22 52.86 22.26 7.07
N VAL A 23 52.70 22.89 8.24
CA VAL A 23 53.80 23.54 8.97
C VAL A 23 53.68 23.17 10.44
N ASP A 24 54.82 22.75 10.98
CA ASP A 24 55.05 22.13 12.28
C ASP A 24 55.63 23.16 13.28
N SER A 25 55.42 22.91 14.58
CA SER A 25 56.25 23.24 15.77
C SER A 25 55.47 23.71 17.02
N THR A 26 55.70 22.99 18.13
CA THR A 26 55.32 23.26 19.53
C THR A 26 56.53 23.82 20.33
N PRO A 27 56.44 24.19 21.62
CA PRO A 27 55.50 25.07 22.33
C PRO A 27 56.24 26.15 23.16
N THR A 28 55.57 27.23 23.61
CA THR A 28 56.05 28.03 24.77
C THR A 28 54.90 28.69 25.51
N ALA A 29 54.85 28.49 26.83
CA ALA A 29 53.87 29.05 27.75
C ALA A 29 54.08 30.57 27.95
N ALA A 30 53.00 31.33 27.89
CA ALA A 30 52.86 32.60 28.61
C ALA A 30 51.39 32.85 28.91
N ALA A 31 51.11 33.20 30.17
CA ALA A 31 49.79 33.31 30.77
C ALA A 31 48.98 34.50 30.21
N GLY A 32 47.68 34.31 30.02
CA GLY A 32 46.70 35.35 29.75
C GLY A 32 45.27 34.81 29.90
N THR A 33 44.58 35.28 30.93
CA THR A 33 43.16 35.00 31.28
C THR A 33 42.21 35.50 30.16
N PRO A 34 41.04 34.86 29.94
CA PRO A 34 40.44 34.71 28.61
C PRO A 34 39.52 35.86 28.20
N ALA A 35 39.50 36.17 26.91
CA ALA A 35 38.40 36.90 26.28
C ALA A 35 37.36 35.88 25.77
N SER A 36 36.13 36.04 26.23
CA SER A 36 34.96 35.29 25.76
C SER A 36 34.80 35.51 24.25
N VAL A 37 35.05 34.45 23.49
CA VAL A 37 34.61 34.30 22.10
C VAL A 37 33.40 33.39 22.19
N THR A 38 32.22 33.96 21.98
CA THR A 38 31.00 33.20 21.72
C THR A 38 31.17 32.51 20.38
N ASP A 39 31.32 31.19 20.38
CA ASP A 39 31.20 30.39 19.17
C ASP A 39 29.82 30.66 18.53
N PRO A 40 29.72 30.80 17.20
CA PRO A 40 28.42 30.79 16.53
C PRO A 40 27.74 29.44 16.82
N PRO A 41 26.40 29.41 16.95
CA PRO A 41 25.69 28.16 17.19
C PRO A 41 26.07 27.16 16.10
N SER A 42 26.57 26.00 16.52
CA SER A 42 26.80 24.86 15.64
C SER A 42 25.51 24.63 14.85
N ALA A 43 25.59 24.71 13.52
CA ALA A 43 24.48 24.35 12.66
C ALA A 43 23.98 22.96 13.09
N ALA A 44 22.69 22.86 13.41
CA ALA A 44 22.06 21.57 13.60
C ALA A 44 22.33 20.73 12.35
N PRO A 45 22.61 19.41 12.49
CA PRO A 45 22.75 18.55 11.32
C PRO A 45 21.49 18.72 10.48
N THR A 46 21.67 19.17 9.24
CA THR A 46 20.60 19.24 8.26
C THR A 46 20.14 17.80 8.09
N ALA A 47 18.91 17.49 8.54
CA ALA A 47 18.34 16.17 8.35
C ALA A 47 18.42 15.88 6.85
N THR A 48 19.12 14.80 6.50
CA THR A 48 19.13 14.30 5.12
C THR A 48 17.67 14.06 4.74
N PRO A 49 17.19 14.56 3.58
CA PRO A 49 15.83 14.25 3.14
C PRO A 49 15.66 12.73 3.16
N GLU A 50 14.54 12.29 3.72
CA GLU A 50 14.19 10.87 3.75
C GLU A 50 14.19 10.32 2.32
N PRO A 51 14.76 9.13 2.07
CA PRO A 51 14.75 8.57 0.73
C PRO A 51 13.32 8.37 0.22
N ASP A 52 13.08 8.65 -1.05
CA ASP A 52 11.76 8.45 -1.67
C ASP A 52 11.57 6.97 -2.05
N TYR A 53 10.65 6.30 -1.35
CA TYR A 53 10.27 4.91 -1.57
C TYR A 53 8.94 4.75 -2.31
N SER A 54 8.38 5.81 -2.90
CA SER A 54 7.02 5.79 -3.46
C SER A 54 6.82 4.75 -4.56
N ALA A 55 7.76 4.66 -5.52
CA ALA A 55 7.71 3.63 -6.57
C ALA A 55 7.76 2.21 -6.02
N PHE A 56 8.44 2.03 -4.88
CA PHE A 56 8.55 0.74 -4.24
C PHE A 56 7.26 0.33 -3.52
N VAL A 57 6.65 1.29 -2.81
CA VAL A 57 5.32 1.12 -2.21
C VAL A 57 4.27 0.80 -3.27
N ALA A 58 4.33 1.46 -4.43
CA ALA A 58 3.47 1.17 -5.58
C ALA A 58 3.62 -0.29 -6.04
N GLU A 59 4.85 -0.75 -6.26
CA GLU A 59 5.12 -2.13 -6.68
C GLU A 59 4.63 -3.16 -5.66
N LEU A 60 4.83 -2.91 -4.35
CA LEU A 60 4.34 -3.80 -3.30
C LEU A 60 2.83 -3.81 -3.15
N ALA A 61 2.18 -2.66 -3.27
CA ALA A 61 0.71 -2.57 -3.26
C ALA A 61 0.13 -3.37 -4.43
N ASN A 62 0.70 -3.18 -5.63
CA ASN A 62 0.29 -3.91 -6.83
C ASN A 62 0.53 -5.41 -6.69
N PHE A 63 1.69 -5.83 -6.15
CA PHE A 63 2.00 -7.22 -5.84
C PHE A 63 0.93 -7.85 -4.92
N CYS A 64 0.48 -7.14 -3.89
CA CYS A 64 -0.61 -7.60 -3.02
C CYS A 64 -1.93 -7.76 -3.79
N VAL A 65 -2.32 -6.76 -4.58
CA VAL A 65 -3.56 -6.79 -5.38
C VAL A 65 -3.55 -7.93 -6.39
N VAL A 66 -2.41 -8.19 -7.05
CA VAL A 66 -2.22 -9.34 -7.94
C VAL A 66 -2.46 -10.65 -7.19
N ASN A 67 -1.83 -10.83 -6.03
CA ASN A 67 -2.00 -12.05 -5.24
C ASN A 67 -3.45 -12.24 -4.75
N MET A 68 -4.13 -11.16 -4.33
CA MET A 68 -5.56 -11.21 -3.98
C MET A 68 -6.43 -11.61 -5.18
N PHE A 69 -6.13 -11.08 -6.37
CA PHE A 69 -6.89 -11.37 -7.59
C PHE A 69 -6.71 -12.83 -8.06
N THR A 70 -5.51 -13.39 -7.91
CA THR A 70 -5.15 -14.73 -8.39
C THR A 70 -5.26 -15.81 -7.33
N CYS A 71 -5.51 -15.45 -6.07
CA CYS A 71 -5.75 -16.39 -4.98
C CYS A 71 -6.82 -17.40 -5.43
N TYR A 72 -6.47 -18.70 -5.43
CA TYR A 72 -7.28 -19.84 -5.91
C TYR A 72 -7.23 -20.19 -7.42
N TYR A 73 -6.42 -19.51 -8.23
CA TYR A 73 -6.35 -19.76 -9.68
C TYR A 73 -4.96 -20.24 -10.12
N ASP A 74 -4.79 -21.56 -10.22
CA ASP A 74 -3.52 -22.19 -10.64
C ASP A 74 -3.11 -21.85 -12.09
N ASN A 75 -4.07 -21.42 -12.92
CA ASN A 75 -3.85 -21.05 -14.32
C ASN A 75 -3.65 -19.54 -14.51
N ALA A 76 -3.59 -18.76 -13.43
CA ALA A 76 -3.36 -17.33 -13.53
C ALA A 76 -1.94 -17.04 -14.05
N VAL A 77 -1.83 -16.04 -14.90
CA VAL A 77 -0.56 -15.60 -15.49
C VAL A 77 -0.39 -14.10 -15.36
N VAL A 78 0.86 -13.68 -15.18
CA VAL A 78 1.27 -12.28 -15.03
C VAL A 78 2.19 -11.92 -16.19
N THR A 79 1.93 -10.78 -16.81
CA THR A 79 2.75 -10.17 -17.86
C THR A 79 3.15 -8.77 -17.38
N ARG A 80 4.43 -8.44 -17.49
CA ARG A 80 4.96 -7.11 -17.18
C ARG A 80 5.27 -6.39 -18.48
N PHE A 81 4.68 -5.22 -18.68
CA PHE A 81 4.94 -4.32 -19.81
C PHE A 81 4.45 -2.92 -19.48
N ASP A 82 4.96 -1.92 -20.19
CA ASP A 82 4.61 -0.50 -20.01
C ASP A 82 3.44 -0.17 -20.96
N PHE A 83 2.20 -0.12 -20.43
CA PHE A 83 1.00 0.03 -21.23
C PHE A 83 0.62 1.49 -21.51
N ASP A 84 1.18 2.45 -20.80
CA ASP A 84 0.91 3.88 -20.96
C ASP A 84 2.14 4.71 -21.38
N SER A 85 3.29 4.04 -21.54
CA SER A 85 4.58 4.61 -21.96
C SER A 85 5.19 5.61 -20.98
N ASP A 86 4.92 5.45 -19.69
CA ASP A 86 5.52 6.27 -18.63
C ASP A 86 6.98 5.87 -18.28
N GLY A 87 7.43 4.72 -18.79
CA GLY A 87 8.77 4.17 -18.58
C GLY A 87 8.86 3.21 -17.38
N VAL A 88 7.76 2.96 -16.68
CA VAL A 88 7.60 1.99 -15.61
C VAL A 88 6.91 0.73 -16.17
N GLN A 89 7.17 -0.42 -15.55
CA GLN A 89 6.50 -1.66 -15.97
C GLN A 89 5.19 -1.80 -15.22
N ASP A 90 4.12 -2.10 -15.95
CA ASP A 90 2.78 -2.30 -15.42
C ASP A 90 2.41 -3.77 -15.29
N TRP A 91 1.36 -4.05 -14.54
CA TRP A 91 0.89 -5.40 -14.25
C TRP A 91 -0.31 -5.72 -15.13
N LEU A 92 -0.16 -6.73 -15.97
CA LEU A 92 -1.27 -7.38 -16.65
C LEU A 92 -1.43 -8.80 -16.16
N VAL A 93 -2.55 -9.08 -15.53
CA VAL A 93 -2.84 -10.38 -14.94
C VAL A 93 -4.06 -10.98 -15.60
N TYR A 94 -3.94 -12.23 -16.04
CA TYR A 94 -5.05 -13.00 -16.56
C TYR A 94 -5.36 -14.15 -15.61
N LYS A 95 -6.64 -14.39 -15.33
CA LYS A 95 -7.13 -15.60 -14.69
C LYS A 95 -8.32 -16.15 -15.45
N GLN A 96 -8.57 -17.45 -15.33
CA GLN A 96 -9.74 -18.09 -15.95
C GLN A 96 -10.33 -19.12 -15.01
N ALA A 97 -11.65 -19.05 -14.76
CA ALA A 97 -12.37 -20.07 -14.00
C ALA A 97 -12.71 -21.30 -14.87
N ASP A 98 -13.18 -22.38 -14.25
CA ASP A 98 -13.64 -23.60 -14.94
C ASP A 98 -14.85 -23.38 -15.89
N ASP A 99 -15.53 -22.24 -15.75
CA ASP A 99 -16.56 -21.74 -16.67
C ASP A 99 -15.91 -20.64 -17.55
N PRO A 100 -16.13 -20.58 -18.88
CA PRO A 100 -15.15 -20.16 -19.91
C PRO A 100 -14.79 -18.67 -19.93
N HIS A 101 -15.14 -17.92 -18.88
CA HIS A 101 -15.00 -16.48 -18.81
C HIS A 101 -13.69 -16.14 -18.10
N GLY A 102 -12.68 -15.77 -18.90
CA GLY A 102 -11.42 -15.21 -18.41
C GLY A 102 -11.60 -13.76 -17.95
N ALA A 103 -10.77 -13.34 -17.00
CA ALA A 103 -10.71 -11.97 -16.52
C ALA A 103 -9.28 -11.45 -16.58
N TRP A 104 -9.16 -10.19 -16.98
CA TRP A 104 -7.92 -9.45 -17.04
C TRP A 104 -7.93 -8.34 -15.99
N LEU A 105 -6.84 -8.21 -15.26
CA LEU A 105 -6.57 -7.13 -14.33
C LEU A 105 -5.41 -6.31 -14.88
N MET A 106 -5.55 -4.99 -14.88
CA MET A 106 -4.51 -4.05 -15.29
C MET A 106 -4.21 -3.07 -14.15
N LEU A 107 -2.95 -2.98 -13.75
CA LEU A 107 -2.46 -2.07 -12.71
C LEU A 107 -1.27 -1.27 -13.27
N ASP A 108 -1.34 0.04 -13.15
CA ASP A 108 -0.20 0.94 -13.38
C ASP A 108 0.87 0.68 -12.31
N GLY A 109 2.11 0.41 -12.75
CA GLY A 109 3.23 0.11 -11.86
C GLY A 109 3.83 1.32 -11.15
N ALA A 110 3.57 2.53 -11.63
CA ALA A 110 4.10 3.76 -11.05
C ALA A 110 3.34 4.24 -9.82
N VAL A 111 2.09 3.78 -9.65
CA VAL A 111 1.21 4.17 -8.53
C VAL A 111 0.63 2.95 -7.80
N PRO A 112 0.36 3.07 -6.49
CA PRO A 112 -0.38 2.03 -5.77
C PRO A 112 -1.76 1.80 -6.40
N ALA A 113 -2.17 0.55 -6.55
CA ALA A 113 -3.51 0.22 -7.01
C ALA A 113 -4.58 0.67 -6.00
N GLU A 114 -5.21 1.82 -6.29
CA GLU A 114 -6.39 2.31 -5.56
C GLU A 114 -7.71 1.99 -6.29
N SER A 115 -7.67 1.90 -7.62
CA SER A 115 -8.84 1.71 -8.48
C SER A 115 -8.50 0.83 -9.68
N PRO A 116 -8.17 -0.46 -9.46
CA PRO A 116 -7.72 -1.34 -10.52
C PRO A 116 -8.79 -1.57 -11.58
N ALA A 117 -8.37 -1.73 -12.82
CA ALA A 117 -9.27 -2.03 -13.92
C ALA A 117 -9.37 -3.53 -14.16
N VAL A 118 -10.61 -4.03 -14.23
CA VAL A 118 -10.91 -5.43 -14.46
C VAL A 118 -11.78 -5.59 -15.71
N LEU A 119 -11.25 -6.27 -16.72
CA LEU A 119 -11.91 -6.55 -17.98
C LEU A 119 -12.33 -8.02 -18.02
N TYR A 120 -13.57 -8.32 -18.38
CA TYR A 120 -14.06 -9.70 -18.47
C TYR A 120 -15.12 -9.85 -19.56
N ASP A 121 -15.22 -11.06 -20.12
CA ASP A 121 -16.19 -11.38 -21.18
C ASP A 121 -17.16 -12.47 -20.73
N VAL A 122 -18.46 -12.14 -20.76
CA VAL A 122 -19.56 -13.06 -20.39
C VAL A 122 -20.23 -13.67 -21.61
N SER A 123 -19.80 -13.31 -22.82
CA SER A 123 -20.39 -13.81 -24.05
C SER A 123 -19.93 -15.25 -24.32
N ALA A 124 -20.85 -16.07 -24.82
CA ALA A 124 -20.57 -17.49 -25.07
C ALA A 124 -19.63 -17.75 -26.26
N ALA A 125 -19.32 -16.72 -27.05
CA ALA A 125 -18.55 -16.84 -28.30
C ALA A 125 -17.68 -15.60 -28.58
N GLY A 126 -17.33 -14.86 -27.53
CA GLY A 126 -16.44 -13.72 -27.59
C GLY A 126 -15.33 -13.84 -26.56
N ASP A 127 -14.33 -12.98 -26.71
CA ASP A 127 -13.13 -12.96 -25.88
C ASP A 127 -12.46 -11.58 -25.99
N ILE A 128 -11.55 -11.32 -25.06
CA ILE A 128 -10.79 -10.07 -24.96
C ILE A 128 -9.31 -10.40 -25.15
N ARG A 129 -8.67 -9.67 -26.05
CA ARG A 129 -7.22 -9.65 -26.20
C ARG A 129 -6.67 -8.31 -25.77
N ILE A 130 -5.61 -8.37 -24.98
CA ILE A 130 -4.83 -7.19 -24.60
C ILE A 130 -3.60 -7.19 -25.49
N LEU A 131 -3.48 -6.17 -26.33
CA LEU A 131 -2.38 -5.97 -27.27
C LEU A 131 -1.66 -4.67 -26.91
N TYR A 132 -0.50 -4.45 -27.51
CA TYR A 132 0.25 -3.20 -27.39
C TYR A 132 0.56 -2.63 -28.77
N SER A 133 0.55 -1.30 -28.88
CA SER A 133 0.94 -0.58 -30.09
C SER A 133 2.09 0.37 -29.78
N GLU A 134 3.30 0.06 -30.27
CA GLU A 134 4.44 0.98 -30.20
C GLU A 134 4.15 2.30 -30.94
N THR A 135 3.33 2.25 -32.00
CA THR A 135 2.93 3.44 -32.77
C THR A 135 2.11 4.41 -31.93
N LEU A 136 1.24 3.88 -31.06
CA LEU A 136 0.38 4.68 -30.19
C LEU A 136 0.99 4.94 -28.81
N GLY A 137 1.97 4.13 -28.40
CA GLY A 137 2.49 4.14 -27.03
C GLY A 137 1.43 3.72 -26.01
N SER A 138 0.51 2.83 -26.38
CA SER A 138 -0.62 2.46 -25.53
C SER A 138 -1.02 1.00 -25.73
N ALA A 139 -1.54 0.38 -24.67
CA ALA A 139 -2.29 -0.87 -24.82
C ALA A 139 -3.54 -0.67 -25.68
N VAL A 140 -3.84 -1.68 -26.47
CA VAL A 140 -5.01 -1.76 -27.32
C VAL A 140 -5.78 -2.99 -26.92
N VAL A 141 -7.00 -2.78 -26.46
CA VAL A 141 -7.90 -3.89 -26.18
C VAL A 141 -8.65 -4.22 -27.47
N ASN A 142 -8.48 -5.44 -27.94
CA ASN A 142 -9.30 -6.02 -28.99
C ASN A 142 -10.35 -6.92 -28.36
N LYS A 143 -11.59 -6.51 -28.51
CA LYS A 143 -12.74 -7.32 -28.16
C LYS A 143 -13.33 -7.90 -29.41
N PHE A 144 -13.56 -9.21 -29.41
CA PHE A 144 -14.18 -9.87 -30.54
C PHE A 144 -15.31 -10.79 -30.10
N TYR A 145 -16.30 -10.93 -30.95
CA TYR A 145 -17.41 -11.87 -30.80
C TYR A 145 -17.69 -12.51 -32.15
N GLY A 146 -17.81 -13.84 -32.18
CA GLY A 146 -18.06 -14.57 -33.41
C GLY A 146 -19.02 -15.74 -33.21
N SER A 147 -20.20 -15.65 -33.82
CA SER A 147 -21.15 -16.76 -33.94
C SER A 147 -21.54 -16.99 -35.41
N VAL A 148 -22.29 -18.05 -35.68
CA VAL A 148 -22.76 -18.34 -37.05
C VAL A 148 -23.66 -17.19 -37.52
N GLY A 149 -23.11 -16.37 -38.39
CA GLY A 149 -23.78 -15.26 -39.03
C GLY A 149 -23.76 -13.93 -38.30
N ASN A 150 -22.99 -13.80 -37.21
CA ASN A 150 -22.70 -12.53 -36.57
C ASN A 150 -21.23 -12.51 -36.12
N SER A 151 -20.46 -11.52 -36.55
CA SER A 151 -19.07 -11.29 -36.11
C SER A 151 -18.88 -9.83 -35.80
N VAL A 152 -18.19 -9.52 -34.72
CA VAL A 152 -17.93 -8.16 -34.28
C VAL A 152 -16.51 -8.06 -33.74
N ASP A 153 -15.79 -7.02 -34.14
CA ASP A 153 -14.47 -6.67 -33.59
C ASP A 153 -14.45 -5.19 -33.20
N TYR A 154 -13.96 -4.90 -31.99
CA TYR A 154 -13.76 -3.55 -31.48
C TYR A 154 -12.33 -3.38 -31.01
N TYR A 155 -11.72 -2.26 -31.40
CA TYR A 155 -10.38 -1.85 -30.96
C TYR A 155 -10.45 -0.49 -30.27
N PHE A 156 -9.87 -0.39 -29.08
CA PHE A 156 -9.76 0.86 -28.33
C PHE A 156 -8.45 0.92 -27.57
N THR A 157 -7.92 2.13 -27.38
CA THR A 157 -6.78 2.35 -26.50
C THR A 157 -7.19 2.16 -25.04
N PHE A 158 -6.25 1.78 -24.19
CA PHE A 158 -6.50 1.53 -22.79
C PHE A 158 -5.26 1.87 -21.94
N ASP A 159 -5.48 2.69 -20.92
CA ASP A 159 -4.46 3.22 -19.99
C ASP A 159 -4.95 3.10 -18.53
N GLY A 160 -5.72 2.05 -18.24
CA GLY A 160 -6.47 1.88 -16.99
C GLY A 160 -7.94 2.31 -17.11
N VAL A 161 -8.27 3.11 -18.12
CA VAL A 161 -9.66 3.40 -18.52
C VAL A 161 -9.87 3.21 -20.02
N PRO A 162 -11.10 2.90 -20.49
CA PRO A 162 -11.38 2.82 -21.91
C PRO A 162 -11.16 4.17 -22.60
N GLY A 163 -10.19 4.21 -23.51
CA GLY A 163 -9.81 5.39 -24.26
C GLY A 163 -10.53 5.51 -25.61
N THR A 164 -9.80 5.94 -26.63
CA THR A 164 -10.36 6.25 -27.95
C THR A 164 -10.70 4.97 -28.71
N ARG A 165 -11.89 4.91 -29.34
CA ARG A 165 -12.25 3.86 -30.28
C ARG A 165 -11.46 4.02 -31.58
N LEU A 166 -10.56 3.08 -31.85
CA LEU A 166 -9.67 3.06 -33.01
C LEU A 166 -10.38 2.48 -34.25
N ALA A 167 -11.02 1.32 -34.08
CA ALA A 167 -11.66 0.62 -35.18
C ALA A 167 -12.85 -0.21 -34.72
N TYR A 168 -13.80 -0.40 -35.63
CA TYR A 168 -14.94 -1.28 -35.46
C TYR A 168 -15.22 -2.05 -36.75
N TYR A 169 -15.46 -3.34 -36.59
CA TYR A 169 -15.94 -4.23 -37.65
C TYR A 169 -17.19 -4.95 -37.15
N SER A 170 -18.19 -5.08 -38.03
CA SER A 170 -19.33 -5.95 -37.79
C SER A 170 -19.80 -6.60 -39.09
N SER A 171 -20.17 -7.86 -39.01
CA SER A 171 -20.85 -8.57 -40.08
C SER A 171 -22.05 -9.33 -39.54
N VAL A 172 -23.24 -9.07 -40.08
CA VAL A 172 -24.50 -9.63 -39.58
C VAL A 172 -25.33 -10.18 -40.73
N TRP A 173 -25.89 -11.38 -40.54
CA TRP A 173 -27.02 -11.86 -41.32
C TRP A 173 -28.31 -11.27 -40.79
N GLU A 174 -28.88 -10.36 -41.56
CA GLU A 174 -30.19 -9.79 -41.28
C GLU A 174 -31.31 -10.76 -41.70
N HIS A 175 -32.55 -10.40 -41.38
CA HIS A 175 -33.72 -11.11 -41.89
C HIS A 175 -33.74 -11.04 -43.44
N ASP A 176 -34.20 -12.09 -44.11
CA ASP A 176 -34.28 -12.21 -45.57
C ASP A 176 -32.96 -12.44 -46.34
N ASP A 177 -31.98 -13.14 -45.74
CA ASP A 177 -30.69 -13.51 -46.38
C ASP A 177 -29.84 -12.28 -46.80
N VAL A 178 -30.06 -11.13 -46.17
CA VAL A 178 -29.25 -9.93 -46.37
C VAL A 178 -28.03 -9.99 -45.47
N PHE A 179 -26.84 -9.81 -46.05
CA PHE A 179 -25.58 -9.79 -45.32
C PHE A 179 -25.04 -8.35 -45.30
N THR A 180 -24.95 -7.78 -44.10
CA THR A 180 -24.47 -6.42 -43.88
C THR A 180 -23.08 -6.46 -43.26
N VAL A 181 -22.15 -5.67 -43.80
CA VAL A 181 -20.80 -5.50 -43.24
C VAL A 181 -20.58 -4.02 -42.98
N VAL A 182 -20.17 -3.67 -41.76
CA VAL A 182 -19.83 -2.32 -41.34
C VAL A 182 -18.35 -2.29 -40.95
N ARG A 183 -17.63 -1.28 -41.44
CA ARG A 183 -16.24 -0.99 -41.08
C ARG A 183 -16.10 0.48 -40.74
N GLN A 184 -15.52 0.77 -39.59
CA GLN A 184 -15.27 2.12 -39.11
C GLN A 184 -13.82 2.24 -38.63
N ILE A 185 -13.22 3.40 -38.88
CA ILE A 185 -11.89 3.80 -38.41
C ILE A 185 -12.06 5.17 -37.73
N ASP A 186 -11.48 5.36 -36.55
CA ASP A 186 -11.53 6.60 -35.76
C ASP A 186 -12.97 7.15 -35.61
N GLY A 187 -13.95 6.25 -35.57
CA GLY A 187 -15.36 6.55 -35.49
C GLY A 187 -16.02 7.16 -36.73
N ALA A 188 -15.33 7.19 -37.88
CA ALA A 188 -15.92 7.51 -39.17
C ALA A 188 -16.61 6.29 -39.80
N ASP A 189 -17.77 6.50 -40.41
CA ASP A 189 -18.55 5.47 -41.11
C ASP A 189 -17.97 5.11 -42.49
N ASP A 190 -18.17 3.85 -42.89
CA ASP A 190 -17.99 3.31 -44.26
C ASP A 190 -16.58 3.45 -44.85
N CYS A 191 -15.61 2.69 -44.33
CA CYS A 191 -14.34 2.43 -45.03
C CYS A 191 -14.36 1.10 -45.81
N SER A 192 -13.52 1.02 -46.84
CA SER A 192 -13.30 -0.23 -47.59
C SER A 192 -12.54 -1.25 -46.74
N GLU A 193 -12.61 -2.53 -47.13
CA GLU A 193 -11.84 -3.60 -46.49
C GLU A 193 -10.33 -3.38 -46.58
N GLU A 194 -9.84 -2.85 -47.71
CA GLU A 194 -8.43 -2.53 -47.91
C GLU A 194 -7.97 -1.42 -46.97
N GLU A 195 -8.78 -0.36 -46.80
CA GLU A 195 -8.50 0.73 -45.87
C GLU A 195 -8.52 0.27 -44.41
N TRP A 196 -9.49 -0.58 -44.05
CA TRP A 196 -9.57 -1.14 -42.69
C TRP A 196 -8.37 -2.02 -42.36
N ASN A 197 -8.03 -2.97 -43.24
CA ASN A 197 -6.86 -3.83 -43.03
C ASN A 197 -5.57 -3.01 -42.96
N ALA A 198 -5.40 -2.02 -43.85
CA ALA A 198 -4.23 -1.15 -43.83
C ALA A 198 -4.14 -0.32 -42.54
N TYR A 199 -5.27 0.13 -41.99
CA TYR A 199 -5.30 0.84 -40.71
C TYR A 199 -4.93 -0.09 -39.55
N ILE A 200 -5.53 -1.28 -39.43
CA ILE A 200 -5.18 -2.25 -38.39
C ILE A 200 -3.71 -2.64 -38.47
N ASP A 201 -3.19 -2.91 -39.68
CA ASP A 201 -1.76 -3.19 -39.89
C ASP A 201 -0.87 -2.01 -39.46
N SER A 202 -1.33 -0.77 -39.68
CA SER A 202 -0.58 0.44 -39.28
C SER A 202 -0.48 0.64 -37.77
N LEU A 203 -1.40 0.03 -37.00
CA LEU A 203 -1.33 0.03 -35.53
C LEU A 203 -0.19 -0.85 -35.01
N ALA A 204 0.37 -1.74 -35.85
CA ALA A 204 1.50 -2.60 -35.50
C ALA A 204 1.29 -3.37 -34.17
N LEU A 205 0.08 -3.92 -33.99
CA LEU A 205 -0.33 -4.55 -32.74
C LEU A 205 0.50 -5.80 -32.43
N THR A 206 1.01 -5.89 -31.21
CA THR A 206 1.78 -7.04 -30.71
C THR A 206 1.25 -7.51 -29.36
N GLU A 207 1.51 -8.77 -29.02
CA GLU A 207 1.25 -9.28 -27.66
C GLU A 207 2.16 -8.56 -26.63
N PRO A 208 1.67 -8.26 -25.42
CA PRO A 208 2.35 -7.45 -24.40
C PRO A 208 3.58 -8.12 -23.73
N GLY A 209 4.25 -9.06 -24.40
CA GLY A 209 5.46 -9.71 -23.90
C GLY A 209 5.23 -11.10 -23.33
N GLY A 210 6.18 -11.59 -22.53
CA GLY A 210 6.17 -12.95 -21.99
C GLY A 210 5.42 -13.03 -20.66
N SER A 211 4.44 -13.94 -20.59
CA SER A 211 3.71 -14.22 -19.35
C SER A 211 4.40 -15.31 -18.53
N VAL A 212 4.35 -15.18 -17.21
CA VAL A 212 4.79 -16.18 -16.24
C VAL A 212 3.63 -16.60 -15.34
N PRO A 213 3.65 -17.81 -14.74
CA PRO A 213 2.63 -18.22 -13.76
C PRO A 213 2.54 -17.23 -12.60
N ALA A 214 1.34 -16.93 -12.12
CA ALA A 214 1.14 -16.08 -10.95
C ALA A 214 1.76 -16.67 -9.67
N SER A 215 1.93 -18.00 -9.60
CA SER A 215 2.62 -18.65 -8.48
C SER A 215 4.10 -18.25 -8.36
N ASP A 216 4.72 -17.76 -9.43
CA ASP A 216 6.09 -17.23 -9.37
C ASP A 216 6.15 -15.88 -8.63
N TRP A 217 5.00 -15.24 -8.42
CA TRP A 217 4.83 -13.96 -7.71
C TRP A 217 4.30 -14.14 -6.28
N GLN A 218 4.67 -15.21 -5.59
CA GLN A 218 4.40 -15.38 -4.16
C GLN A 218 5.47 -14.74 -3.26
N SER A 219 6.60 -14.33 -3.83
CA SER A 219 7.66 -13.63 -3.09
C SER A 219 8.49 -12.76 -4.01
N MET A 220 9.03 -11.67 -3.49
CA MET A 220 9.96 -10.81 -4.22
C MET A 220 11.07 -10.26 -3.30
N SER A 221 12.24 -10.00 -3.89
CA SER A 221 13.29 -9.25 -3.20
C SER A 221 13.02 -7.76 -3.36
N LEU A 222 13.26 -7.01 -2.29
CA LEU A 222 12.91 -5.60 -2.22
C LEU A 222 14.03 -4.68 -2.72
N ASP A 223 15.26 -5.19 -2.88
CA ASP A 223 16.44 -4.38 -3.25
C ASP A 223 16.58 -3.06 -2.43
N LEU A 224 16.06 -3.08 -1.20
CA LEU A 224 16.12 -1.98 -0.23
C LEU A 224 17.12 -2.29 0.89
N PRO A 225 17.58 -1.28 1.64
CA PRO A 225 18.27 -1.51 2.90
C PRO A 225 17.25 -1.88 4.01
N ALA A 226 17.67 -2.64 5.03
CA ALA A 226 16.78 -3.12 6.08
C ALA A 226 16.14 -1.97 6.88
N GLU A 227 16.89 -0.89 7.10
CA GLU A 227 16.40 0.33 7.76
C GLU A 227 15.29 1.08 6.99
N ALA A 228 14.98 0.69 5.75
CA ALA A 228 13.86 1.24 4.99
C ALA A 228 12.53 0.56 5.26
N LEU A 229 12.53 -0.60 5.95
CA LEU A 229 11.34 -1.42 6.15
C LEU A 229 10.24 -0.67 6.91
N ASP A 230 10.56 0.00 8.01
CA ASP A 230 9.59 0.77 8.79
C ASP A 230 8.88 1.85 7.94
N SER A 231 9.66 2.64 7.18
CA SER A 231 9.12 3.71 6.33
C SER A 231 8.24 3.16 5.19
N VAL A 232 8.63 2.04 4.59
CA VAL A 232 7.80 1.36 3.58
C VAL A 232 6.54 0.77 4.21
N ALA A 233 6.66 0.16 5.38
CA ALA A 233 5.55 -0.46 6.10
C ALA A 233 4.51 0.57 6.54
N GLU A 234 4.96 1.73 7.05
CA GLU A 234 4.11 2.87 7.38
C GLU A 234 3.33 3.37 6.16
N ARG A 235 3.98 3.49 5.00
CA ARG A 235 3.28 3.92 3.77
C ARG A 235 2.28 2.88 3.26
N LEU A 236 2.60 1.59 3.39
CA LEU A 236 1.69 0.50 3.03
C LEU A 236 0.48 0.44 3.96
N SER A 237 0.65 0.70 5.25
CA SER A 237 -0.43 0.63 6.25
C SER A 237 -1.53 1.66 6.01
N LEU A 238 -1.19 2.78 5.35
CA LEU A 238 -2.14 3.81 4.94
C LEU A 238 -3.01 3.40 3.75
N LEU A 239 -2.70 2.29 3.07
CA LEU A 239 -3.46 1.87 1.90
C LEU A 239 -4.81 1.27 2.31
N PRO A 240 -5.90 1.56 1.56
CA PRO A 240 -7.25 1.10 1.91
C PRO A 240 -7.42 -0.43 1.98
N ILE A 241 -6.52 -1.18 1.33
CA ILE A 241 -6.51 -2.64 1.25
C ILE A 241 -5.98 -3.33 2.52
N VAL A 242 -5.28 -2.59 3.40
CA VAL A 242 -4.73 -3.13 4.64
C VAL A 242 -5.82 -3.15 5.71
N TYR A 243 -6.05 -4.34 6.28
CA TYR A 243 -7.00 -4.53 7.37
C TYR A 243 -6.30 -4.44 8.73
N GLU A 244 -5.15 -5.11 8.87
CA GLU A 244 -4.33 -5.07 10.09
C GLU A 244 -2.85 -5.15 9.74
N GLN A 245 -2.03 -4.62 10.64
CA GLN A 245 -0.58 -4.73 10.61
C GLN A 245 -0.06 -5.18 11.97
N TYR A 246 0.99 -6.00 11.94
CA TYR A 246 1.77 -6.39 13.10
C TYR A 246 3.25 -6.09 12.82
N SER A 247 3.99 -5.73 13.86
CA SER A 247 5.43 -5.48 13.82
C SER A 247 6.13 -6.25 14.95
N ALA A 248 7.26 -6.90 14.66
CA ALA A 248 8.21 -7.45 15.63
C ALA A 248 9.44 -8.01 14.92
N ASP A 249 10.59 -7.97 15.58
CA ASP A 249 11.80 -8.71 15.22
C ASP A 249 11.63 -10.23 15.43
N ILE A 250 11.11 -10.95 14.41
CA ILE A 250 10.89 -12.40 14.49
C ILE A 250 12.19 -13.20 14.34
N ASP A 251 13.14 -12.71 13.56
CA ASP A 251 14.36 -13.44 13.24
C ASP A 251 15.57 -13.07 14.11
N GLY A 252 15.41 -12.08 14.99
CA GLY A 252 16.35 -11.67 16.03
C GLY A 252 17.51 -10.85 15.50
N ASP A 253 17.36 -10.19 14.35
CA ASP A 253 18.40 -9.39 13.72
C ASP A 253 18.45 -7.93 14.22
N GLY A 254 17.47 -7.53 15.02
CA GLY A 254 17.32 -6.21 15.61
C GLY A 254 16.59 -5.19 14.74
N VAL A 255 16.00 -5.62 13.61
CA VAL A 255 15.08 -4.85 12.77
C VAL A 255 13.70 -5.51 12.84
N ASP A 256 12.65 -4.69 12.92
CA ASP A 256 11.30 -5.25 12.97
C ASP A 256 10.90 -5.81 11.60
N ASP A 257 10.31 -7.01 11.63
CA ASP A 257 9.54 -7.53 10.51
C ASP A 257 8.12 -6.97 10.56
N HIS A 258 7.46 -6.88 9.41
CA HIS A 258 6.07 -6.41 9.34
C HIS A 258 5.17 -7.43 8.67
N PHE A 259 4.00 -7.65 9.25
CA PHE A 259 3.01 -8.56 8.72
C PHE A 259 1.68 -7.87 8.53
N PHE A 260 1.17 -7.91 7.30
CA PHE A 260 -0.07 -7.25 6.90
C PHE A 260 -1.12 -8.30 6.60
N ILE A 261 -2.30 -8.09 7.15
CA ILE A 261 -3.51 -8.82 6.78
C ILE A 261 -4.27 -7.94 5.80
N LEU A 262 -4.46 -8.46 4.58
CA LEU A 262 -5.24 -7.80 3.53
C LEU A 262 -6.51 -8.60 3.28
N SER A 263 -7.66 -8.01 3.61
CA SER A 263 -8.93 -8.72 3.68
C SER A 263 -9.86 -8.33 2.52
N THR A 264 -10.43 -9.36 1.88
CA THR A 264 -11.55 -9.17 0.95
C THR A 264 -12.85 -9.02 1.73
N GLY A 265 -13.62 -7.97 1.41
CA GLY A 265 -14.99 -7.83 1.87
C GLY A 265 -15.95 -8.77 1.15
N ALA A 266 -17.24 -8.69 1.49
CA ALA A 266 -18.28 -9.54 0.91
C ALA A 266 -18.49 -9.37 -0.62
N TYR A 267 -17.99 -8.29 -1.21
CA TYR A 267 -18.26 -7.90 -2.61
C TYR A 267 -17.02 -7.48 -3.43
N GLY A 268 -15.80 -7.62 -2.89
CA GLY A 268 -14.56 -7.14 -3.49
C GLY A 268 -13.46 -6.95 -2.45
N VAL A 269 -12.35 -6.33 -2.82
CA VAL A 269 -11.35 -5.91 -1.82
C VAL A 269 -11.92 -4.74 -1.02
N ASN A 270 -11.80 -4.77 0.31
CA ASN A 270 -12.33 -3.69 1.14
C ASN A 270 -11.73 -2.35 0.72
N ASN A 271 -12.60 -1.36 0.50
CA ASN A 271 -12.24 0.03 0.15
C ASN A 271 -11.42 0.22 -1.13
N LEU A 272 -11.21 -0.82 -1.93
CA LEU A 272 -10.59 -0.71 -3.24
C LEU A 272 -11.64 -0.25 -4.25
N GLY A 273 -11.34 0.77 -5.06
CA GLY A 273 -12.30 1.36 -5.99
C GLY A 273 -12.37 0.59 -7.31
N GLU A 274 -12.52 -0.74 -7.33
CA GLU A 274 -12.33 -1.50 -8.56
C GLU A 274 -13.29 -1.09 -9.69
N GLN A 275 -12.77 -1.08 -10.91
CA GLN A 275 -13.53 -0.73 -12.10
C GLN A 275 -13.75 -1.95 -12.97
N TYR A 276 -14.95 -2.52 -12.86
CA TYR A 276 -15.37 -3.67 -13.65
C TYR A 276 -15.94 -3.25 -15.00
N TYR A 277 -15.34 -3.74 -16.07
CA TYR A 277 -15.72 -3.48 -17.45
C TYR A 277 -16.24 -4.77 -18.07
N MET A 278 -17.57 -4.89 -18.17
CA MET A 278 -18.20 -6.02 -18.84
C MET A 278 -18.12 -5.85 -20.33
N SER A 279 -17.65 -6.91 -20.96
CA SER A 279 -17.65 -7.05 -22.40
C SER A 279 -18.98 -7.64 -22.89
N GLY A 280 -19.93 -6.78 -23.30
CA GLY A 280 -21.16 -7.12 -24.07
C GLY A 280 -21.02 -6.86 -25.59
N ASP A 281 -21.92 -6.12 -26.25
CA ASP A 281 -21.61 -5.52 -27.59
C ASP A 281 -20.82 -4.20 -27.47
N THR A 282 -20.61 -3.72 -26.25
CA THR A 282 -19.85 -2.52 -25.87
C THR A 282 -19.15 -2.78 -24.53
N LEU A 283 -18.16 -1.97 -24.16
CA LEU A 283 -17.67 -1.93 -22.78
C LEU A 283 -18.56 -1.02 -21.94
N SER A 284 -19.05 -1.53 -20.83
CA SER A 284 -19.83 -0.76 -19.86
C SER A 284 -19.54 -1.24 -18.45
N LYS A 285 -19.63 -0.35 -17.47
CA LYS A 285 -19.44 -0.70 -16.05
C LYS A 285 -20.58 -1.63 -15.58
N TYR A 286 -20.27 -2.85 -15.13
CA TYR A 286 -21.26 -3.84 -14.67
C TYR A 286 -20.70 -4.75 -13.56
N ASP A 287 -21.61 -5.42 -12.82
CA ASP A 287 -21.41 -6.12 -11.54
C ASP A 287 -20.51 -7.37 -11.61
N SER A 288 -19.76 -7.61 -10.52
CA SER A 288 -18.52 -8.39 -10.35
C SER A 288 -18.68 -9.91 -10.26
N TYR A 289 -19.92 -10.42 -10.17
CA TYR A 289 -20.19 -11.85 -9.94
C TYR A 289 -19.61 -12.80 -11.01
N ALA A 290 -19.38 -12.32 -12.24
CA ALA A 290 -18.87 -13.13 -13.34
C ALA A 290 -17.33 -13.21 -13.41
N VAL A 291 -16.61 -12.40 -12.62
CA VAL A 291 -15.14 -12.34 -12.59
C VAL A 291 -14.53 -13.40 -11.65
N GLY A 292 -15.38 -14.05 -10.86
CA GLY A 292 -14.97 -14.96 -9.80
C GLY A 292 -14.51 -14.22 -8.54
N SER A 293 -14.22 -14.97 -7.49
CA SER A 293 -13.83 -14.41 -6.20
C SER A 293 -12.40 -13.87 -6.21
N TRP A 294 -12.17 -12.88 -5.35
CA TRP A 294 -10.84 -12.49 -4.85
C TRP A 294 -10.59 -13.25 -3.55
N GLY A 295 -9.32 -13.44 -3.18
CA GLY A 295 -8.94 -14.03 -1.90
C GLY A 295 -8.21 -13.04 -1.00
N ASN A 296 -8.18 -13.36 0.29
CA ASN A 296 -7.33 -12.67 1.25
C ASN A 296 -5.85 -12.85 0.85
N CYS A 297 -5.05 -11.85 1.17
CA CYS A 297 -3.59 -11.90 1.04
C CYS A 297 -2.98 -11.58 2.41
N TYR A 298 -1.91 -12.26 2.74
CA TYR A 298 -1.15 -12.04 3.97
C TYR A 298 0.28 -11.74 3.56
N LEU A 299 0.73 -10.51 3.76
CA LEU A 299 2.04 -10.05 3.32
C LEU A 299 3.00 -10.03 4.52
N LEU A 300 4.15 -10.68 4.37
CA LEU A 300 5.27 -10.58 5.30
C LEU A 300 6.40 -9.80 4.64
N LEU A 301 6.82 -8.70 5.27
CA LEU A 301 8.07 -8.01 5.00
C LEU A 301 9.10 -8.47 6.02
N ARG A 302 10.20 -9.06 5.55
CA ARG A 302 11.24 -9.62 6.43
C ARG A 302 12.62 -9.01 6.22
N SER A 303 13.26 -8.66 7.32
CA SER A 303 14.63 -8.19 7.45
C SER A 303 15.62 -9.37 7.52
N ASN A 304 15.97 -10.00 6.38
CA ASN A 304 16.82 -11.21 6.41
C ASN A 304 18.33 -10.95 6.68
N GLY A 305 18.73 -9.98 7.51
CA GLY A 305 20.14 -9.61 7.72
C GLY A 305 20.90 -9.26 6.40
N GLY A 306 20.15 -8.87 5.37
CA GLY A 306 20.55 -8.70 3.97
C GLY A 306 19.51 -7.87 3.21
N SER A 307 19.33 -8.10 1.91
CA SER A 307 18.23 -7.45 1.16
C SER A 307 16.89 -7.96 1.69
N PRO A 308 15.99 -7.07 2.15
CA PRO A 308 14.67 -7.47 2.62
C PRO A 308 13.87 -8.18 1.53
N THR A 309 12.88 -8.95 1.98
CA THR A 309 11.99 -9.70 1.11
C THR A 309 10.55 -9.46 1.49
N ALA A 310 9.68 -9.45 0.50
CA ALA A 310 8.25 -9.54 0.67
C ALA A 310 7.78 -10.93 0.26
N GLY A 311 6.91 -11.54 1.05
CA GLY A 311 6.33 -12.85 0.74
C GLY A 311 4.85 -12.88 1.08
N VAL A 312 4.06 -13.48 0.20
CA VAL A 312 2.69 -13.87 0.52
C VAL A 312 2.72 -15.20 1.25
N VAL A 313 1.99 -15.26 2.36
CA VAL A 313 1.89 -16.47 3.19
C VAL A 313 0.48 -17.04 3.14
N GLU A 314 0.36 -18.36 3.27
CA GLU A 314 -0.93 -19.06 3.08
C GLU A 314 -1.88 -18.97 4.28
N SER A 315 -1.36 -18.68 5.48
CA SER A 315 -2.13 -18.65 6.73
C SER A 315 -1.63 -17.53 7.64
N CYS A 316 -2.56 -16.79 8.24
CA CYS A 316 -2.23 -15.78 9.24
C CYS A 316 -1.90 -16.40 10.61
N ASP A 317 -2.53 -17.51 11.00
CA ASP A 317 -2.46 -18.05 12.36
C ASP A 317 -1.01 -18.35 12.81
N ASP A 318 -0.23 -18.97 11.92
CA ASP A 318 1.16 -19.35 12.21
C ASP A 318 2.07 -18.13 12.35
N TYR A 319 1.82 -17.06 11.58
CA TYR A 319 2.62 -15.84 11.63
C TYR A 319 2.22 -14.96 12.80
N VAL A 320 0.92 -14.75 13.04
CA VAL A 320 0.43 -14.08 14.26
C VAL A 320 0.98 -14.76 15.51
N SER A 321 1.06 -16.10 15.52
CA SER A 321 1.67 -16.86 16.62
C SER A 321 3.18 -16.63 16.75
N GLN A 322 3.92 -16.50 15.63
CA GLN A 322 5.35 -16.17 15.63
C GLN A 322 5.62 -14.73 16.10
N PHE A 323 4.86 -13.75 15.61
CA PHE A 323 4.91 -12.36 16.09
C PHE A 323 4.63 -12.31 17.60
N ARG A 324 3.61 -13.05 18.05
CA ARG A 324 3.34 -13.21 19.48
C ARG A 324 4.52 -13.82 20.22
N GLU A 325 5.10 -14.92 19.74
CA GLU A 325 6.23 -15.54 20.43
C GLU A 325 7.43 -14.60 20.49
N ALA A 326 7.75 -13.90 19.40
CA ALA A 326 8.84 -12.93 19.32
C ALA A 326 8.62 -11.75 20.30
N ALA A 327 7.47 -11.09 20.21
CA ALA A 327 7.13 -9.96 21.07
C ALA A 327 7.09 -10.34 22.57
N PHE A 328 6.57 -11.52 22.91
CA PHE A 328 6.53 -11.97 24.30
C PHE A 328 7.88 -12.51 24.80
N SER A 329 8.73 -13.05 23.91
CA SER A 329 10.06 -13.56 24.26
C SER A 329 11.10 -12.47 24.42
N SER A 330 10.96 -11.35 23.70
CA SER A 330 11.81 -10.16 23.92
C SER A 330 11.67 -9.67 25.37
N GLY A 331 10.45 -9.76 25.92
CA GLY A 331 10.14 -9.29 27.27
C GLY A 331 10.27 -7.77 27.40
N GLU A 332 10.36 -7.05 26.29
CA GLU A 332 10.54 -5.60 26.28
C GLU A 332 9.25 -4.92 26.72
N ALA A 333 9.32 -4.20 27.84
CA ALA A 333 8.19 -3.43 28.34
C ALA A 333 7.96 -2.22 27.43
N LEU A 334 6.70 -1.90 27.17
CA LEU A 334 6.33 -0.70 26.42
C LEU A 334 6.89 0.54 27.12
N SER A 335 7.70 1.31 26.40
CA SER A 335 8.24 2.58 26.88
C SER A 335 7.29 3.74 26.63
N GLY A 336 7.41 4.81 27.42
CA GLY A 336 6.64 6.05 27.24
C GLY A 336 5.35 6.14 28.06
N ILE A 337 5.03 5.11 28.85
CA ILE A 337 3.87 5.07 29.76
C ILE A 337 4.25 5.02 31.25
N GLU A 338 5.50 5.33 31.61
CA GLU A 338 6.03 5.14 32.97
C GLU A 338 5.48 6.17 33.98
N SER A 339 4.95 7.29 33.49
CA SER A 339 4.32 8.31 34.32
C SER A 339 2.81 8.12 34.47
N ASP A 340 2.25 8.61 35.58
CA ASP A 340 0.79 8.69 35.72
C ASP A 340 0.20 9.59 34.62
N GLY A 341 -0.86 9.12 33.96
CA GLY A 341 -1.46 9.80 32.82
C GLY A 341 -2.38 8.91 31.99
N ASP A 342 -2.95 9.49 30.95
CA ASP A 342 -3.77 8.79 29.97
C ASP A 342 -2.97 8.60 28.67
N TYR A 343 -3.00 7.39 28.13
CA TYR A 343 -2.25 6.99 26.94
C TYR A 343 -3.17 6.25 25.96
N GLN A 344 -3.01 6.52 24.67
CA GLN A 344 -3.74 5.81 23.62
C GLN A 344 -2.93 4.61 23.17
N LEU A 345 -3.51 3.41 23.24
CA LEU A 345 -2.87 2.17 22.88
C LEU A 345 -3.72 1.40 21.87
N ASP A 346 -3.08 0.85 20.85
CA ASP A 346 -3.68 -0.23 20.06
C ASP A 346 -3.34 -1.57 20.71
N LEU A 347 -4.38 -2.37 20.97
CA LEU A 347 -4.30 -3.70 21.57
C LEU A 347 -4.87 -4.75 20.61
N TYR A 348 -4.26 -5.94 20.61
CA TYR A 348 -4.59 -7.00 19.66
C TYR A 348 -5.11 -8.24 20.37
N LYS A 349 -6.27 -8.74 19.96
CA LYS A 349 -6.95 -9.90 20.54
C LYS A 349 -6.03 -11.11 20.61
N ASN A 350 -5.25 -11.32 19.57
CA ASN A 350 -4.38 -12.50 19.43
C ASN A 350 -3.04 -12.35 20.17
N LEU A 351 -2.70 -11.13 20.63
CA LEU A 351 -1.44 -10.81 21.31
C LEU A 351 -1.63 -10.50 22.80
N ILE A 352 -2.54 -11.21 23.46
CA ILE A 352 -2.69 -11.17 24.91
C ILE A 352 -2.46 -12.55 25.52
N THR A 353 -1.89 -12.61 26.72
CA THR A 353 -1.79 -13.84 27.49
C THR A 353 -2.17 -13.61 28.94
N GLN A 354 -2.90 -14.56 29.51
CA GLN A 354 -3.22 -14.52 30.93
C GLN A 354 -1.96 -14.83 31.75
N THR A 355 -1.77 -14.09 32.83
CA THR A 355 -0.68 -14.26 33.78
C THR A 355 -1.21 -14.23 35.21
N ASP A 356 -0.34 -14.41 36.21
CA ASP A 356 -0.74 -14.32 37.61
C ASP A 356 -1.10 -12.85 37.97
N GLY A 357 -2.39 -12.59 38.19
CA GLY A 357 -2.90 -11.29 38.64
C GLY A 357 -3.26 -10.30 37.54
N GLY A 358 -3.29 -10.73 36.28
CA GLY A 358 -3.70 -9.88 35.16
C GLY A 358 -3.40 -10.47 33.79
N TRP A 359 -3.42 -9.58 32.79
CA TRP A 359 -3.13 -9.88 31.39
C TRP A 359 -1.85 -9.17 30.97
N LEU A 360 -0.98 -9.91 30.28
CA LEU A 360 0.15 -9.32 29.57
C LEU A 360 -0.28 -9.18 28.10
N ALA A 361 -0.20 -7.97 27.56
CA ALA A 361 -0.63 -7.64 26.21
C ALA A 361 0.53 -6.99 25.46
N TYR A 362 0.68 -7.33 24.17
CA TYR A 362 1.42 -6.48 23.26
C TYR A 362 0.56 -5.25 22.95
N ALA A 363 1.20 -4.08 22.95
CA ALA A 363 0.55 -2.81 22.73
C ALA A 363 1.43 -1.88 21.89
N GLU A 364 0.79 -1.11 21.03
CA GLU A 364 1.42 -0.01 20.31
C GLU A 364 0.96 1.31 20.94
N LEU A 365 1.91 2.13 21.41
CA LEU A 365 1.64 3.45 21.93
C LEU A 365 1.38 4.41 20.78
N MET A 366 0.14 4.87 20.67
CA MET A 366 -0.27 5.77 19.60
C MET A 366 -0.04 7.22 20.01
N ARG A 367 0.43 8.03 19.07
CA ARG A 367 0.49 9.49 19.21
C ARG A 367 -0.10 10.17 17.97
N PRO A 368 -0.58 11.42 18.07
CA PRO A 368 -0.98 12.16 16.88
C PRO A 368 0.16 12.21 15.85
N ALA A 369 -0.14 11.85 14.61
CA ALA A 369 0.81 11.89 13.51
C ALA A 369 1.29 13.33 13.28
N THR A 370 2.59 13.51 13.07
CA THR A 370 3.15 14.86 12.88
C THR A 370 4.05 15.02 11.67
N VAL A 371 3.96 16.18 11.02
CA VAL A 371 4.72 16.53 9.82
C VAL A 371 5.49 17.82 10.05
N SER A 372 6.75 17.87 9.61
CA SER A 372 7.58 19.07 9.67
C SER A 372 7.19 20.10 8.60
N ASP A 373 7.53 21.38 8.81
CA ASP A 373 7.33 22.41 7.78
C ASP A 373 8.02 22.06 6.45
N GLU A 374 9.18 21.40 6.50
CA GLU A 374 9.93 21.01 5.31
C GLU A 374 9.21 19.89 4.55
N ALA A 375 8.75 18.86 5.25
CA ALA A 375 7.99 17.76 4.66
C ALA A 375 6.66 18.25 4.05
N LEU A 376 5.99 19.20 4.70
CA LEU A 376 4.79 19.84 4.15
C LEU A 376 5.06 20.60 2.85
N ARG A 377 6.18 21.34 2.75
CA ARG A 377 6.57 22.01 1.51
C ARG A 377 6.92 21.04 0.40
N GLN A 378 7.55 19.91 0.73
CA GLN A 378 7.85 18.87 -0.26
C GLN A 378 6.57 18.17 -0.75
N GLY A 379 5.62 17.92 0.14
CA GLY A 379 4.36 17.22 -0.18
C GLY A 379 3.30 18.10 -0.85
N LEU A 380 3.13 19.36 -0.41
CA LEU A 380 2.10 20.27 -0.93
C LEU A 380 2.66 21.33 -1.91
N GLY A 381 3.97 21.41 -2.07
CA GLY A 381 4.66 22.47 -2.81
C GLY A 381 4.88 23.74 -1.97
N ASP A 382 5.44 24.77 -2.62
CA ASP A 382 5.81 26.03 -1.97
C ASP A 382 4.62 26.96 -1.68
N GLU A 383 3.43 26.68 -2.21
CA GLU A 383 2.23 27.53 -2.09
C GLU A 383 1.06 26.76 -1.46
N TYR A 384 0.91 26.90 -0.14
CA TYR A 384 -0.29 26.49 0.60
C TYR A 384 -0.76 27.60 1.53
N ASP A 385 -2.08 27.77 1.64
CA ASP A 385 -2.69 28.80 2.48
C ASP A 385 -2.75 28.33 3.93
N VAL A 386 -2.04 29.06 4.80
CA VAL A 386 -2.14 28.89 6.26
C VAL A 386 -3.23 29.81 6.81
N SER A 387 -4.26 29.21 7.41
CA SER A 387 -5.27 29.93 8.18
C SER A 387 -4.81 30.08 9.64
N ASP A 388 -4.61 31.31 10.10
CA ASP A 388 -4.25 31.61 11.49
C ASP A 388 -5.37 32.39 12.17
N ASN A 389 -5.91 31.85 13.26
CA ASN A 389 -6.96 32.50 14.06
C ASN A 389 -6.44 33.07 15.39
N GLY A 390 -5.13 33.06 15.62
CA GLY A 390 -4.44 33.53 16.81
C GLY A 390 -4.38 32.53 17.97
N SER A 391 -5.01 31.36 17.84
CA SER A 391 -4.94 30.26 18.83
C SER A 391 -4.34 28.97 18.26
N TYR A 392 -4.54 28.73 16.97
CA TYR A 392 -3.87 27.69 16.20
C TYR A 392 -3.77 28.13 14.73
N GLN A 393 -2.90 27.44 14.01
CA GLN A 393 -2.77 27.52 12.56
C GLN A 393 -3.31 26.24 11.93
N SER A 394 -3.94 26.37 10.77
CA SER A 394 -4.39 25.23 9.97
C SER A 394 -4.09 25.37 8.48
N ILE A 395 -3.89 24.23 7.82
CA ILE A 395 -3.78 24.12 6.36
C ILE A 395 -4.84 23.13 5.90
N TYR A 396 -5.65 23.52 4.92
CA TYR A 396 -6.65 22.65 4.29
C TYR A 396 -6.11 22.17 2.94
N ALA A 397 -5.54 20.97 2.90
CA ALA A 397 -5.01 20.36 1.69
C ALA A 397 -6.08 19.47 1.05
N GLY A 398 -7.08 20.08 0.40
CA GLY A 398 -8.24 19.38 -0.14
C GLY A 398 -7.90 18.32 -1.19
N GLU A 399 -6.91 18.56 -2.05
CA GLU A 399 -6.46 17.57 -3.05
C GLU A 399 -5.76 16.37 -2.41
N ALA A 400 -5.03 16.59 -1.31
CA ALA A 400 -4.37 15.53 -0.56
C ALA A 400 -5.30 14.84 0.46
N GLY A 401 -6.51 15.37 0.70
CA GLY A 401 -7.47 14.79 1.64
C GLY A 401 -7.15 15.01 3.13
N TYR A 402 -6.23 15.91 3.48
CA TYR A 402 -5.77 16.12 4.86
C TYR A 402 -5.88 17.57 5.35
N ILE A 403 -6.11 17.71 6.65
CA ILE A 403 -6.07 18.98 7.39
C ILE A 403 -4.87 18.92 8.33
N TYR A 404 -4.04 19.97 8.31
CA TYR A 404 -2.89 20.08 9.19
C TYR A 404 -3.14 21.15 10.25
N TYR A 405 -2.79 20.87 11.51
CA TYR A 405 -3.00 21.79 12.63
C TYR A 405 -1.74 21.96 13.47
N ARG A 406 -1.42 23.17 13.93
CA ARG A 406 -0.41 23.39 14.98
C ARG A 406 -0.77 24.55 15.89
N GLY A 407 -0.36 24.50 17.15
CA GLY A 407 -0.64 25.57 18.11
C GLY A 407 0.30 26.77 17.95
N THR A 408 1.57 26.50 17.68
CA THR A 408 2.61 27.54 17.50
C THR A 408 3.53 27.22 16.34
N ASP A 409 4.22 28.24 15.81
CA ASP A 409 5.19 28.07 14.70
C ASP A 409 6.35 27.11 15.02
N SER A 410 6.60 26.85 16.30
CA SER A 410 7.65 25.92 16.76
C SER A 410 7.19 24.48 16.89
N GLU A 411 5.89 24.21 16.81
CA GLU A 411 5.34 22.86 16.89
C GLU A 411 5.25 22.24 15.50
N PRO A 412 5.48 20.91 15.38
CA PRO A 412 5.21 20.21 14.14
C PRO A 412 3.70 20.20 13.86
N TRP A 413 3.35 20.05 12.59
CA TRP A 413 1.97 20.01 12.14
C TRP A 413 1.35 18.66 12.46
N ARG A 414 0.25 18.64 13.21
CA ARG A 414 -0.56 17.44 13.41
C ARG A 414 -1.41 17.17 12.19
N VAL A 415 -1.56 15.92 11.81
CA VAL A 415 -2.34 15.52 10.62
C VAL A 415 -3.71 15.00 11.02
N SER A 416 -4.72 15.42 10.27
CA SER A 416 -6.09 14.92 10.38
C SER A 416 -6.64 14.64 8.99
N ALA A 417 -7.56 13.67 8.88
CA ALA A 417 -8.36 13.50 7.67
C ALA A 417 -9.34 14.68 7.50
N MET A 418 -9.87 14.87 6.28
CA MET A 418 -10.92 15.87 6.00
C MET A 418 -12.20 15.71 6.84
N SER A 419 -12.40 14.56 7.48
CA SER A 419 -13.46 14.29 8.46
C SER A 419 -13.15 14.84 9.86
N ASP A 420 -12.05 15.58 10.02
CA ASP A 420 -11.47 16.03 11.31
C ASP A 420 -11.01 14.88 12.24
N VAL A 421 -10.90 13.65 11.72
CA VAL A 421 -10.31 12.52 12.46
C VAL A 421 -8.79 12.74 12.55
N VAL A 422 -8.26 12.75 13.77
CA VAL A 422 -6.81 12.84 14.01
C VAL A 422 -6.15 11.54 13.55
N LEU A 423 -5.16 11.66 12.67
CA LEU A 423 -4.34 10.51 12.31
C LEU A 423 -3.34 10.26 13.43
N THR A 424 -3.09 8.99 13.73
CA THR A 424 -2.13 8.55 14.72
C THR A 424 -0.98 7.81 14.05
N GLU A 425 0.17 7.83 14.70
CA GLU A 425 1.36 7.05 14.34
C GLU A 425 1.83 6.27 15.58
N VAL A 426 2.54 5.17 15.35
CA VAL A 426 3.13 4.35 16.42
C VAL A 426 4.35 5.06 16.99
N ALA A 427 4.30 5.43 18.27
CA ALA A 427 5.39 6.09 18.98
C ALA A 427 6.39 5.10 19.57
N ALA A 428 5.90 3.95 20.02
CA ALA A 428 6.66 2.85 20.60
C ALA A 428 5.76 1.60 20.61
N ALA A 429 6.37 0.42 20.66
CA ALA A 429 5.64 -0.83 20.85
C ALA A 429 6.30 -1.68 21.93
N GLY A 430 5.54 -2.59 22.54
CA GLY A 430 6.07 -3.49 23.57
C GLY A 430 4.98 -4.08 24.46
N LEU A 431 5.42 -4.74 25.53
CA LEU A 431 4.53 -5.43 26.45
C LEU A 431 4.01 -4.49 27.55
N VAL A 432 2.70 -4.54 27.79
CA VAL A 432 2.02 -3.89 28.93
C VAL A 432 1.35 -4.93 29.81
N PHE A 433 1.41 -4.72 31.12
CA PHE A 433 0.68 -5.51 32.10
C PHE A 433 -0.59 -4.78 32.54
N ILE A 434 -1.74 -5.41 32.33
CA ILE A 434 -3.05 -4.93 32.74
C ILE A 434 -3.52 -5.79 33.92
N PRO A 435 -3.50 -5.26 35.16
CA PRO A 435 -3.84 -6.04 36.34
C PRO A 435 -5.34 -6.39 36.38
N ASP A 436 -5.69 -7.47 37.07
CA ASP A 436 -7.10 -7.87 37.32
C ASP A 436 -7.88 -6.80 38.11
N THR A 437 -7.18 -5.86 38.75
CA THR A 437 -7.77 -4.73 39.47
C THR A 437 -8.10 -3.54 38.57
N ALA A 438 -7.68 -3.54 37.30
CA ALA A 438 -8.03 -2.49 36.35
C ALA A 438 -9.54 -2.51 36.09
N THR A 439 -10.13 -1.32 36.00
CA THR A 439 -11.55 -1.18 35.62
C THR A 439 -11.68 -0.97 34.11
N TYR A 440 -12.81 -1.40 33.53
CA TYR A 440 -13.06 -1.32 32.10
C TYR A 440 -14.32 -0.53 31.80
N GLU A 441 -14.26 0.33 30.79
CA GLU A 441 -15.42 1.03 30.23
C GLU A 441 -15.48 0.82 28.71
N ASP A 442 -16.63 0.36 28.21
CA ASP A 442 -16.88 0.19 26.77
C ASP A 442 -17.93 1.20 26.30
N PHE A 443 -17.45 2.33 25.78
CA PHE A 443 -18.31 3.34 25.18
C PHE A 443 -18.62 3.05 23.71
N MET A 444 -17.74 2.32 23.02
CA MET A 444 -17.94 1.89 21.63
C MET A 444 -19.29 1.15 21.48
N SER A 445 -19.52 0.10 22.27
CA SER A 445 -20.77 -0.68 22.24
C SER A 445 -22.00 0.16 22.61
N SER A 446 -21.85 1.07 23.56
CA SER A 446 -22.93 1.95 24.00
C SER A 446 -23.33 2.92 22.88
N MET A 447 -22.35 3.47 22.15
CA MET A 447 -22.59 4.46 21.11
C MET A 447 -23.04 3.83 19.79
N MET A 448 -22.36 2.77 19.34
CA MET A 448 -22.69 2.09 18.08
C MET A 448 -23.99 1.29 18.17
N PHE A 449 -24.20 0.56 19.26
CA PHE A 449 -25.28 -0.42 19.35
C PHE A 449 -26.35 -0.06 20.38
N GLY A 450 -26.16 1.03 21.14
CA GLY A 450 -27.08 1.39 22.23
C GLY A 450 -27.04 0.40 23.39
N VAL A 451 -25.94 -0.36 23.54
CA VAL A 451 -25.79 -1.40 24.56
C VAL A 451 -24.75 -0.97 25.59
N VAL A 452 -25.19 -0.72 26.82
CA VAL A 452 -24.29 -0.59 27.96
C VAL A 452 -23.99 -1.98 28.49
N ARG A 453 -22.71 -2.37 28.50
CA ARG A 453 -22.28 -3.65 29.07
C ARG A 453 -21.22 -3.45 30.14
N GLU A 454 -21.23 -4.34 31.10
CA GLU A 454 -20.19 -4.45 32.12
C GLU A 454 -19.08 -5.34 31.55
N VAL A 455 -17.87 -4.80 31.50
CA VAL A 455 -16.68 -5.49 31.03
C VAL A 455 -15.78 -5.73 32.22
N ASN A 456 -15.35 -6.98 32.43
CA ASN A 456 -14.60 -7.38 33.62
C ASN A 456 -13.18 -7.86 33.31
N SER A 457 -12.85 -7.99 32.03
CA SER A 457 -11.53 -8.45 31.62
C SER A 457 -11.17 -7.93 30.22
N LEU A 458 -9.87 -7.91 29.94
CA LEU A 458 -9.36 -7.50 28.64
C LEU A 458 -9.93 -8.33 27.46
N PRO A 459 -10.00 -9.68 27.51
CA PRO A 459 -10.60 -10.45 26.41
C PRO A 459 -12.06 -10.08 26.12
N GLU A 460 -12.84 -9.73 27.14
CA GLU A 460 -14.23 -9.31 26.96
C GLU A 460 -14.33 -8.01 26.14
N LEU A 461 -13.32 -7.12 26.13
CA LEU A 461 -13.36 -5.91 25.29
C LEU A 461 -13.44 -6.26 23.79
N PHE A 462 -12.74 -7.31 23.36
CA PHE A 462 -12.71 -7.77 21.96
C PHE A 462 -13.98 -8.51 21.52
N GLU A 463 -14.80 -8.95 22.47
CA GLU A 463 -15.97 -9.82 22.21
C GLU A 463 -17.27 -9.14 22.69
N PRO A 464 -17.82 -8.19 21.91
CA PRO A 464 -19.12 -7.60 22.25
C PRO A 464 -20.23 -8.67 22.24
N PRO A 465 -21.32 -8.46 22.99
CA PRO A 465 -22.40 -9.45 23.19
C PRO A 465 -23.29 -9.69 21.96
N LEU A 466 -22.82 -9.34 20.77
CA LEU A 466 -23.48 -9.56 19.49
C LEU A 466 -22.84 -10.78 18.83
N GLU A 467 -23.64 -11.82 18.58
CA GLU A 467 -23.24 -13.21 18.25
C GLU A 467 -22.33 -13.37 17.00
N TYR A 468 -21.94 -12.28 16.33
CA TYR A 468 -21.12 -12.30 15.11
C TYR A 468 -20.13 -11.12 15.02
N ILE A 469 -19.94 -10.36 16.10
CA ILE A 469 -18.98 -9.26 16.12
C ILE A 469 -17.84 -9.63 17.04
N THR A 470 -16.63 -9.59 16.50
CA THR A 470 -15.38 -9.75 17.22
C THR A 470 -14.43 -8.71 16.66
N TYR A 471 -13.70 -8.05 17.55
CA TYR A 471 -12.63 -7.15 17.18
C TYR A 471 -11.32 -7.91 17.29
N ASP A 472 -10.52 -7.88 16.23
CA ASP A 472 -9.17 -8.45 16.24
C ASP A 472 -8.17 -7.42 16.81
N THR A 473 -8.45 -6.13 16.60
CA THR A 473 -7.72 -4.99 17.17
C THR A 473 -8.69 -3.99 17.82
N ILE A 474 -8.28 -3.35 18.92
CA ILE A 474 -9.03 -2.26 19.57
C ILE A 474 -8.08 -1.10 19.89
N ASP A 475 -8.54 0.12 19.62
CA ASP A 475 -7.91 1.38 20.05
C ASP A 475 -8.51 1.79 21.40
N VAL A 476 -7.69 1.85 22.45
CA VAL A 476 -8.12 2.14 23.82
C VAL A 476 -7.35 3.30 24.44
N ILE A 477 -7.99 3.96 25.40
CA ILE A 477 -7.32 4.90 26.31
C ILE A 477 -7.07 4.17 27.62
N VAL A 478 -5.80 4.05 28.02
CA VAL A 478 -5.41 3.48 29.32
C VAL A 478 -4.99 4.59 30.28
N THR A 479 -5.44 4.50 31.53
CA THR A 479 -4.99 5.39 32.61
C THR A 479 -3.97 4.68 33.49
N VAL A 480 -2.74 5.19 33.51
CA VAL A 480 -1.69 4.76 34.43
C VAL A 480 -1.78 5.57 35.73
N SER A 481 -1.80 4.88 36.86
CA SER A 481 -1.86 5.48 38.19
C SER A 481 -1.03 4.68 39.18
N GLY A 482 -0.04 5.33 39.80
CA GLY A 482 0.93 4.65 40.65
C GLY A 482 1.87 3.72 39.88
N GLY A 483 2.07 3.97 38.58
CA GLY A 483 2.90 3.14 37.70
C GLY A 483 2.24 1.84 37.23
N GLU A 484 0.94 1.66 37.45
CA GLU A 484 0.16 0.51 36.96
C GLU A 484 -1.04 0.99 36.14
N ILE A 485 -1.44 0.20 35.14
CA ILE A 485 -2.69 0.47 34.41
C ILE A 485 -3.86 0.25 35.36
N SER A 486 -4.59 1.32 35.65
CA SER A 486 -5.70 1.34 36.60
C SER A 486 -7.07 1.35 35.93
N HIS A 487 -7.13 1.79 34.66
CA HIS A 487 -8.35 1.89 33.89
C HIS A 487 -8.08 1.66 32.40
N VAL A 488 -9.01 1.00 31.73
CA VAL A 488 -9.01 0.79 30.27
C VAL A 488 -10.37 1.24 29.72
N LEU A 489 -10.35 2.28 28.90
CA LEU A 489 -11.52 2.83 28.23
C LEU A 489 -11.45 2.47 26.75
N TYR A 490 -12.48 1.81 26.22
CA TYR A 490 -12.67 1.65 24.78
C TYR A 490 -13.59 2.78 24.26
N PRO A 491 -13.00 3.86 23.71
CA PRO A 491 -13.77 4.99 23.23
C PRO A 491 -14.58 4.64 21.98
N TYR A 492 -15.61 5.44 21.71
CA TYR A 492 -16.21 5.46 20.38
C TYR A 492 -15.35 6.34 19.46
N SER A 493 -14.68 5.71 18.49
CA SER A 493 -14.00 6.40 17.38
C SER A 493 -14.92 6.36 16.15
N PRO A 494 -15.47 7.50 15.68
CA PRO A 494 -16.49 7.57 14.63
C PRO A 494 -16.03 7.20 13.22
#